data_AF-A0A2G8SQ27-F1
#
_entry.id   AF-A0A2G8SQ27-F1
#
_cell.length_a   1.000
_cell.length_b   1.000
_cell.length_c   1.000
_cell.angle_alpha   90.00
_cell.angle_beta   90.00
_cell.angle_gamma   90.00
#
_symmetry.space_group_name_H-M   'P 1'
#
loop_
_entity.id
_entity.type
_entity.pdbx_description
1 polymer ?
#
loop_
_entity_poly.entity_id
_entity_poly.type
_entity_poly.pdbx_seq_one_letter_code
_entity_poly.pdbx_strand_id
1 'polypeptide(L)'
;MQAGPMNVTITFLSPVEPDDWVKQSIPFSYLSVEARSLDGQSYPVQLYSDITTEWESGDRTNSVVQWSNANTGSSIYHKVLLQNPQQNVEIANQAQDGTTYYAMPTSQPGISWQIDLASTARDGFQTNGKLTNTAWTAFATIQPNFSVFAFAVDVGTIQSTASPVTWSVGYVRNTSITYTTPGGAVQQRKPYYMTQYKSVEDVIDAFTGDYAAAYNRAVTLDQKIMNDATKISSQYSDIVSLATRQAMGTLDITAGTDSDGNLIPGDVKVFMKNLGTDQFVLSFTSGALL
;
A
#
# COMPACT_ATOMS: atom_id res chain seq x y z
N MET A 1 13.92 -15.13 8.57
CA MET A 1 15.25 -14.78 8.01
C MET A 1 16.22 -14.64 9.17
N GLN A 2 17.48 -15.03 9.04
CA GLN A 2 18.46 -14.81 10.10
C GLN A 2 19.39 -13.65 9.72
N ALA A 3 19.58 -12.71 10.65
CA ALA A 3 20.49 -11.58 10.55
C ALA A 3 21.46 -11.64 11.74
N GLY A 4 22.62 -12.29 11.54
CA GLY A 4 23.55 -12.59 12.63
C GLY A 4 22.88 -13.42 13.74
N PRO A 5 22.90 -12.98 15.02
CA PRO A 5 22.27 -13.69 16.14
C PRO A 5 20.76 -13.42 16.26
N MET A 6 20.18 -12.61 15.37
CA MET A 6 18.76 -12.28 15.38
C MET A 6 18.00 -13.11 14.33
N ASN A 7 16.89 -13.70 14.72
CA ASN A 7 15.85 -14.13 13.80
C ASN A 7 14.92 -12.94 13.50
N VAL A 8 14.66 -12.71 12.23
CA VAL A 8 13.82 -11.63 11.70
C VAL A 8 12.64 -12.24 10.96
N THR A 9 11.44 -11.88 11.40
CA THR A 9 10.18 -12.21 10.74
C THR A 9 9.72 -11.00 9.95
N ILE A 10 9.48 -11.20 8.66
CA ILE A 10 8.95 -10.17 7.76
C ILE A 10 7.57 -10.64 7.31
N THR A 11 6.56 -9.79 7.49
CA THR A 11 5.18 -10.08 7.10
C THR A 11 4.69 -9.01 6.15
N PHE A 12 4.18 -9.44 5.00
CA PHE A 12 3.47 -8.60 4.05
C PHE A 12 1.97 -8.82 4.26
N LEU A 13 1.24 -7.75 4.54
CA LEU A 13 -0.19 -7.82 4.80
C LEU A 13 -0.93 -6.84 3.88
N SER A 14 -1.72 -7.38 2.96
CA SER A 14 -2.75 -6.66 2.22
C SER A 14 -4.10 -7.06 2.81
N PRO A 15 -4.73 -6.22 3.65
CA PRO A 15 -5.95 -6.60 4.35
C PRO A 15 -7.09 -6.97 3.38
N VAL A 16 -7.80 -8.05 3.67
CA VAL A 16 -9.06 -8.42 3.02
C VAL A 16 -10.17 -8.19 4.03
N GLU A 17 -11.07 -7.27 3.71
CA GLU A 17 -12.03 -6.64 4.62
C GLU A 17 -13.46 -6.75 4.07
N PRO A 18 -13.98 -7.98 3.85
CA PRO A 18 -15.21 -8.20 3.09
C PRO A 18 -16.45 -7.55 3.72
N ASP A 19 -16.43 -7.37 5.05
CA ASP A 19 -17.53 -6.80 5.83
C ASP A 19 -17.43 -5.27 5.98
N ASP A 20 -16.35 -4.63 5.50
CA ASP A 20 -16.12 -3.19 5.58
C ASP A 20 -15.60 -2.66 4.24
N TRP A 21 -16.52 -2.18 3.39
CA TRP A 21 -16.19 -1.72 2.04
C TRP A 21 -15.30 -0.48 2.03
N VAL A 22 -15.36 0.36 3.08
CA VAL A 22 -14.44 1.48 3.21
C VAL A 22 -13.02 0.92 3.33
N LYS A 23 -12.77 0.03 4.29
CA LYS A 23 -11.43 -0.56 4.46
C LYS A 23 -10.99 -1.41 3.27
N GLN A 24 -11.87 -2.22 2.68
CA GLN A 24 -11.56 -3.05 1.51
C GLN A 24 -11.13 -2.21 0.30
N SER A 25 -11.62 -0.97 0.19
CA SER A 25 -11.27 -0.08 -0.91
C SER A 25 -9.99 0.73 -0.69
N ILE A 26 -9.38 0.69 0.51
CA ILE A 26 -8.12 1.41 0.79
C ILE A 26 -6.96 0.72 0.05
N PRO A 27 -6.25 1.41 -0.86
CA PRO A 27 -5.25 0.80 -1.73
C PRO A 27 -3.86 0.80 -1.07
N PHE A 28 -3.79 0.31 0.18
CA PHE A 28 -2.54 0.24 0.94
C PHE A 28 -2.27 -1.19 1.43
N SER A 29 -1.00 -1.48 1.68
CA SER A 29 -0.52 -2.71 2.28
C SER A 29 0.55 -2.41 3.31
N TYR A 30 0.70 -3.31 4.28
CA TYR A 30 1.73 -3.23 5.30
C TYR A 30 2.92 -4.14 4.97
N LEU A 31 4.10 -3.65 5.33
CA LEU A 31 5.28 -4.44 5.59
C LEU A 31 5.55 -4.32 7.09
N SER A 32 5.57 -5.43 7.82
CA SER A 32 5.93 -5.44 9.23
C SER A 32 7.14 -6.32 9.49
N VAL A 33 8.00 -5.86 10.40
CA VAL A 33 9.23 -6.56 10.78
C VAL A 33 9.26 -6.74 12.29
N GLU A 34 9.54 -7.98 12.69
CA GLU A 34 9.80 -8.36 14.08
C GLU A 34 11.18 -9.01 14.16
N ALA A 35 11.90 -8.77 15.25
CA ALA A 35 13.20 -9.36 15.48
C ALA A 35 13.24 -10.02 16.86
N ARG A 36 13.91 -11.18 16.96
CA ARG A 36 14.11 -11.93 18.20
C ARG A 36 15.47 -12.61 18.20
N SER A 37 16.20 -12.48 19.30
CA SER A 37 17.47 -13.13 19.54
C SER A 37 17.33 -14.66 19.56
N LEU A 38 18.30 -15.34 18.95
CA LEU A 38 18.38 -16.80 18.89
C LEU A 38 19.05 -17.41 20.13
N ASP A 39 19.88 -16.65 20.83
CA ASP A 39 20.67 -17.11 21.99
C ASP A 39 20.26 -16.44 23.31
N GLY A 40 19.25 -15.57 23.28
CA GLY A 40 18.75 -14.84 24.43
C GLY A 40 19.59 -13.62 24.84
N GLN A 41 20.64 -13.26 24.10
CA GLN A 41 21.40 -12.03 24.33
C GLN A 41 20.72 -10.82 23.64
N SER A 42 21.03 -9.61 24.11
CA SER A 42 20.54 -8.38 23.52
C SER A 42 21.50 -7.84 22.47
N TYR A 43 20.99 -7.37 21.34
CA TYR A 43 21.79 -6.83 20.24
C TYR A 43 21.25 -5.48 19.75
N PRO A 44 22.12 -4.54 19.33
CA PRO A 44 21.67 -3.35 18.63
C PRO A 44 21.05 -3.74 17.29
N VAL A 45 19.86 -3.22 17.01
CA VAL A 45 19.14 -3.49 15.76
C VAL A 45 18.67 -2.18 15.14
N GLN A 46 18.98 -2.01 13.86
CA GLN A 46 18.43 -0.98 13.00
C GLN A 46 17.77 -1.64 11.79
N LEU A 47 16.62 -1.12 11.39
CA LEU A 47 15.84 -1.60 10.26
C LEU A 47 15.79 -0.52 9.19
N TYR A 48 15.89 -0.91 7.92
CA TYR A 48 15.82 -0.02 6.78
C TYR A 48 14.91 -0.62 5.72
N SER A 49 14.07 0.21 5.11
CA SER A 49 13.27 -0.17 3.97
C SER A 49 13.01 1.05 3.08
N ASP A 50 13.10 0.87 1.77
CA ASP A 50 12.85 1.91 0.78
C ASP A 50 11.91 1.43 -0.34
N ILE A 51 11.24 2.39 -0.96
CA ILE A 51 10.65 2.23 -2.29
C ILE A 51 11.39 3.13 -3.28
N THR A 52 11.15 2.93 -4.57
CA THR A 52 11.85 3.63 -5.64
C THR A 52 10.88 4.40 -6.53
N THR A 53 11.40 5.22 -7.44
CA THR A 53 10.57 5.95 -8.41
C THR A 53 9.88 5.05 -9.44
N GLU A 54 10.27 3.77 -9.54
CA GLU A 54 9.70 2.79 -10.45
C GLU A 54 8.24 2.41 -10.14
N TRP A 55 7.69 2.85 -9.01
CA TRP A 55 6.27 2.67 -8.74
C TRP A 55 5.38 3.59 -9.60
N GLU A 56 5.92 4.65 -10.19
CA GLU A 56 5.10 5.70 -10.82
C GLU A 56 4.73 5.47 -12.29
N SER A 57 5.62 4.86 -13.10
CA SER A 57 5.33 4.73 -14.54
C SER A 57 6.21 3.74 -15.30
N GLY A 58 5.59 2.87 -16.10
CA GLY A 58 6.31 1.99 -17.03
C GLY A 58 7.21 2.69 -18.07
N ASP A 59 7.03 3.99 -18.33
CA ASP A 59 7.98 4.78 -19.13
C ASP A 59 9.07 5.37 -18.23
N ARG A 60 10.17 4.64 -18.12
CA ARG A 60 11.27 4.99 -17.22
C ARG A 60 12.14 6.13 -17.73
N THR A 61 12.18 6.34 -19.05
CA THR A 61 13.13 7.26 -19.69
C THR A 61 12.56 8.66 -19.91
N ASN A 62 11.24 8.79 -20.08
CA ASN A 62 10.62 10.08 -20.38
C ASN A 62 9.71 10.61 -19.25
N SER A 63 9.26 9.75 -18.34
CA SER A 63 8.41 10.18 -17.23
C SER A 63 9.22 10.89 -16.15
N VAL A 64 8.96 12.18 -15.96
CA VAL A 64 9.52 12.96 -14.86
C VAL A 64 8.64 12.79 -13.62
N VAL A 65 9.27 12.36 -12.53
CA VAL A 65 8.64 12.22 -11.21
C VAL A 65 8.97 13.43 -10.34
N GLN A 66 8.02 13.80 -9.49
CA GLN A 66 8.20 14.75 -8.40
C GLN A 66 7.81 14.08 -7.09
N TRP A 67 8.30 14.63 -5.98
CA TRP A 67 8.06 14.03 -4.68
C TRP A 67 8.12 15.05 -3.56
N SER A 68 7.64 14.62 -2.40
CA SER A 68 7.67 15.38 -1.15
C SER A 68 7.70 14.43 0.05
N ASN A 69 8.12 14.96 1.20
CA ASN A 69 7.94 14.33 2.50
C ASN A 69 6.98 15.18 3.34
N ALA A 70 6.13 14.54 4.13
CA ALA A 70 5.23 15.21 5.04
C ALA A 70 5.03 14.40 6.33
N ASN A 71 4.64 15.11 7.39
CA ASN A 71 4.33 14.55 8.70
C ASN A 71 3.02 15.18 9.20
N THR A 72 2.03 14.35 9.53
CA THR A 72 0.69 14.77 9.98
C THR A 72 0.60 14.92 11.50
N GLY A 73 1.64 14.50 12.22
CA GLY A 73 1.63 14.27 13.67
C GLY A 73 1.37 12.81 14.03
N SER A 74 0.56 12.09 13.25
CA SER A 74 0.22 10.67 13.45
C SER A 74 0.98 9.73 12.53
N SER A 75 1.34 10.19 11.34
CA SER A 75 2.13 9.46 10.36
C SER A 75 3.18 10.37 9.72
N ILE A 76 4.25 9.75 9.24
CA ILE A 76 5.22 10.37 8.33
C ILE A 76 5.20 9.60 7.02
N TYR A 77 5.20 10.31 5.89
CA TYR A 77 5.12 9.69 4.58
C TYR A 77 5.93 10.42 3.52
N HIS A 78 6.39 9.65 2.55
CA HIS A 78 6.88 10.11 1.26
C HIS A 78 5.75 10.00 0.25
N LYS A 79 5.58 11.05 -0.56
CA LYS A 79 4.62 11.11 -1.66
C LYS A 79 5.39 11.25 -2.96
N VAL A 80 5.07 10.41 -3.93
CA VAL A 80 5.70 10.38 -5.27
C VAL A 80 4.59 10.41 -6.31
N LEU A 81 4.78 11.19 -7.37
CA LEU A 81 3.83 11.29 -8.49
C LEU A 81 4.53 11.74 -9.76
N LEU A 82 3.93 11.45 -10.91
CA LEU A 82 4.34 12.06 -12.17
C LEU A 82 4.07 13.57 -12.17
N GLN A 83 4.96 14.35 -12.80
CA GLN A 83 4.72 15.78 -13.06
C GLN A 83 3.60 15.99 -14.10
N ASN A 84 3.49 15.07 -15.06
CA ASN A 84 2.51 15.13 -16.14
C ASN A 84 1.67 13.84 -16.17
N PRO A 85 0.81 13.60 -15.16
CA PRO A 85 -0.01 12.40 -15.12
C PRO A 85 -0.98 12.33 -16.30
N GLN A 86 -1.26 11.13 -16.79
CA GLN A 86 -2.17 10.86 -17.91
C GLN A 86 -3.31 9.94 -17.44
N GLN A 87 -4.51 10.51 -17.32
CA GLN A 87 -5.68 9.79 -16.81
C GLN A 87 -6.03 8.58 -17.68
N ASN A 88 -6.25 7.42 -17.05
CA ASN A 88 -6.60 6.16 -17.70
C ASN A 88 -5.60 5.66 -18.76
N VAL A 89 -4.35 6.13 -18.71
CA VAL A 89 -3.27 5.62 -19.55
C VAL A 89 -2.46 4.60 -18.75
N GLU A 90 -2.12 3.49 -19.39
CA GLU A 90 -1.15 2.53 -18.87
C GLU A 90 0.04 2.43 -19.82
N ILE A 91 1.26 2.41 -19.27
CA ILE A 91 2.47 2.08 -20.00
C ILE A 91 3.09 0.86 -19.31
N ALA A 92 3.35 -0.20 -20.10
CA ALA A 92 3.85 -1.47 -19.59
C ALA A 92 3.02 -2.02 -18.39
N ASN A 93 1.69 -1.92 -18.48
CA ASN A 93 0.72 -2.31 -17.45
C ASN A 93 0.82 -1.51 -16.13
N GLN A 94 1.41 -0.31 -16.14
CA GLN A 94 1.40 0.62 -15.01
C GLN A 94 0.62 1.88 -15.34
N ALA A 95 -0.35 2.22 -14.49
CA ALA A 95 -1.12 3.44 -14.60
C ALA A 95 -0.22 4.69 -14.60
N GLN A 96 -0.65 5.74 -15.30
CA GLN A 96 0.08 6.99 -15.43
C GLN A 96 -0.57 8.15 -14.65
N ASP A 97 -1.54 7.85 -13.78
CA ASP A 97 -2.37 8.83 -13.06
C ASP A 97 -2.53 8.51 -11.57
N GLY A 98 -1.67 7.66 -11.03
CA GLY A 98 -1.60 7.44 -9.60
C GLY A 98 -0.54 8.26 -8.88
N THR A 99 -0.48 8.04 -7.59
CA THR A 99 0.48 8.64 -6.66
C THR A 99 0.87 7.57 -5.66
N THR A 100 2.16 7.28 -5.55
CA THR A 100 2.67 6.36 -4.53
C THR A 100 2.86 7.08 -3.21
N TYR A 101 2.45 6.41 -2.15
CA TYR A 101 2.68 6.81 -0.77
C TYR A 101 3.43 5.72 -0.04
N TYR A 102 4.49 6.10 0.66
CA TYR A 102 5.22 5.22 1.56
C TYR A 102 5.27 5.85 2.93
N ALA A 103 4.81 5.16 3.96
CA ALA A 103 4.47 5.76 5.24
C ALA A 103 4.86 4.90 6.44
N MET A 104 4.97 5.54 7.61
CA MET A 104 5.11 4.91 8.91
C MET A 104 4.30 5.68 9.97
N PRO A 105 3.76 5.01 11.01
CA PRO A 105 3.16 5.70 12.14
C PRO A 105 4.24 6.40 12.99
N THR A 106 4.00 7.65 13.40
CA THR A 106 4.95 8.41 14.24
C THR A 106 5.04 7.89 15.68
N SER A 107 4.12 7.02 16.08
CA SER A 107 4.19 6.29 17.36
C SER A 107 5.39 5.34 17.42
N GLN A 108 5.98 4.96 16.28
CA GLN A 108 7.23 4.22 16.23
C GLN A 108 8.40 5.18 16.56
N PRO A 109 9.12 4.99 17.67
CA PRO A 109 10.28 5.80 18.00
C PRO A 109 11.47 5.46 17.10
N GLY A 110 12.45 6.38 17.05
CA GLY A 110 13.72 6.13 16.36
C GLY A 110 13.66 6.20 14.83
N ILE A 111 12.60 6.77 14.27
CA ILE A 111 12.49 6.98 12.81
C ILE A 111 13.52 8.01 12.35
N SER A 112 14.23 7.65 11.28
CA SER A 112 14.94 8.58 10.40
C SER A 112 14.52 8.31 8.95
N TRP A 113 14.60 9.32 8.09
CA TRP A 113 14.15 9.20 6.70
C TRP A 113 15.09 9.92 5.75
N GLN A 114 15.05 9.55 4.47
CA GLN A 114 15.81 10.25 3.44
C GLN A 114 15.16 10.04 2.07
N ILE A 115 15.16 11.09 1.25
CA ILE A 115 14.87 10.98 -0.19
C ILE A 115 16.15 11.36 -0.92
N ASP A 116 16.76 10.41 -1.63
CA ASP A 116 18.06 10.59 -2.29
C ASP A 116 18.29 9.51 -3.35
N LEU A 117 19.46 9.47 -3.97
CA LEU A 117 19.92 8.32 -4.73
C LEU A 117 20.09 7.11 -3.81
N ALA A 118 19.81 5.91 -4.34
CA ALA A 118 19.93 4.67 -3.59
C ALA A 118 21.32 4.45 -3.02
N SER A 119 22.38 4.80 -3.77
CA SER A 119 23.75 4.72 -3.27
C SER A 119 23.94 5.59 -2.03
N THR A 120 23.47 6.85 -2.05
CA THR A 120 23.60 7.75 -0.91
C THR A 120 22.84 7.23 0.32
N ALA A 121 21.58 6.85 0.14
CA ALA A 121 20.72 6.44 1.26
C ALA A 121 21.13 5.07 1.84
N ARG A 122 21.38 4.08 0.97
CA ARG A 122 21.72 2.72 1.41
C ARG A 122 23.14 2.64 1.98
N ASP A 123 24.12 3.26 1.34
CA ASP A 123 25.51 3.27 1.85
C ASP A 123 25.60 4.11 3.14
N GLY A 124 24.85 5.22 3.18
CA GLY A 124 24.70 6.06 4.37
C GLY A 124 24.11 5.29 5.55
N PHE A 125 23.04 4.52 5.33
CA PHE A 125 22.46 3.66 6.36
C PHE A 125 23.42 2.54 6.78
N GLN A 126 24.05 1.85 5.83
CA GLN A 126 25.00 0.78 6.13
C GLN A 126 26.16 1.27 7.01
N THR A 127 26.62 2.50 6.78
CA THR A 127 27.74 3.10 7.52
C THR A 127 27.32 3.62 8.90
N ASN A 128 26.15 4.25 8.99
CA ASN A 128 25.77 5.05 10.17
C ASN A 128 24.63 4.46 11.01
N GLY A 129 23.93 3.43 10.51
CA GLY A 129 22.73 2.85 11.13
C GLY A 129 21.50 3.78 11.11
N LYS A 130 21.59 4.96 10.48
CA LYS A 130 20.52 5.97 10.44
C LYS A 130 20.58 6.81 9.17
N LEU A 131 19.47 7.46 8.86
CA LEU A 131 19.32 8.39 7.75
C LEU A 131 19.45 9.86 8.21
N THR A 132 19.57 10.77 7.25
CA THR A 132 19.93 12.18 7.49
C THR A 132 18.73 13.11 7.74
N ASN A 133 17.50 12.65 7.57
CA ASN A 133 16.28 13.47 7.64
C ASN A 133 16.28 14.61 6.61
N THR A 134 16.69 14.29 5.38
CA THR A 134 16.78 15.24 4.27
C THR A 134 16.10 14.72 3.02
N ALA A 135 15.58 15.63 2.20
CA ALA A 135 15.07 15.33 0.87
C ALA A 135 15.93 16.02 -0.18
N TRP A 136 16.41 15.25 -1.15
CA TRP A 136 16.91 15.79 -2.41
C TRP A 136 15.72 16.30 -3.22
N THR A 137 15.79 17.52 -3.76
CA THR A 137 14.66 18.17 -4.47
C THR A 137 14.88 18.30 -5.98
N ALA A 138 15.84 17.57 -6.55
CA ALA A 138 16.06 17.55 -8.00
C ALA A 138 15.15 16.52 -8.65
N PHE A 139 13.92 16.91 -8.94
CA PHE A 139 12.96 16.11 -9.70
C PHE A 139 13.54 15.71 -11.05
N ALA A 140 13.38 14.43 -11.40
CA ALA A 140 14.06 13.85 -12.56
C ALA A 140 13.26 12.70 -13.17
N THR A 141 13.75 12.18 -14.30
CA THR A 141 13.25 10.95 -14.89
C THR A 141 13.60 9.73 -14.03
N ILE A 142 12.77 8.68 -14.10
CA ILE A 142 12.95 7.42 -13.35
C ILE A 142 14.27 6.72 -13.72
N GLN A 143 14.76 6.91 -14.94
CA GLN A 143 16.10 6.52 -15.36
C GLN A 143 16.82 7.72 -16.01
N PRO A 144 18.14 7.86 -15.83
CA PRO A 144 19.07 6.91 -15.20
C PRO A 144 19.16 7.02 -13.67
N ASN A 145 18.43 7.94 -13.04
CA ASN A 145 18.51 8.17 -11.59
C ASN A 145 17.77 7.09 -10.82
N PHE A 146 18.48 6.34 -9.97
CA PHE A 146 17.83 5.37 -9.08
C PHE A 146 17.54 6.03 -7.73
N SER A 147 16.48 6.84 -7.68
CA SER A 147 16.04 7.56 -6.48
C SER A 147 15.19 6.69 -5.57
N VAL A 148 15.42 6.80 -4.26
CA VAL A 148 14.75 6.03 -3.21
C VAL A 148 14.04 6.95 -2.21
N PHE A 149 12.98 6.40 -1.62
CA PHE A 149 12.18 7.02 -0.57
C PHE A 149 12.29 6.14 0.67
N ALA A 150 13.26 6.45 1.51
CA ALA A 150 13.72 5.56 2.56
C ALA A 150 13.19 5.96 3.94
N PHE A 151 12.89 4.94 4.73
CA PHE A 151 12.73 5.04 6.17
C PHE A 151 13.67 4.05 6.84
N ALA A 152 14.25 4.49 7.96
CA ALA A 152 15.03 3.66 8.85
C ALA A 152 14.54 3.83 10.29
N VAL A 153 14.65 2.77 11.08
CA VAL A 153 14.23 2.75 12.48
C VAL A 153 15.36 2.15 13.31
N ASP A 154 15.85 2.91 14.29
CA ASP A 154 16.70 2.38 15.34
C ASP A 154 15.83 1.88 16.49
N VAL A 155 15.75 0.55 16.65
CA VAL A 155 14.99 -0.08 17.73
C VAL A 155 15.83 -0.27 19.00
N GLY A 156 17.09 0.14 18.99
CA GLY A 156 18.01 0.05 20.10
C GLY A 156 18.53 -1.37 20.34
N THR A 157 19.00 -1.62 21.57
CA THR A 157 19.54 -2.92 22.00
C THR A 157 18.42 -3.80 22.56
N ILE A 158 18.04 -4.83 21.82
CA ILE A 158 16.86 -5.65 22.13
C ILE A 158 17.18 -7.16 22.15
N GLN A 159 16.46 -7.89 22.99
CA GLN A 159 16.30 -9.35 22.83
C GLN A 159 15.17 -9.67 21.87
N SER A 160 14.10 -8.88 21.88
CA SER A 160 12.99 -8.98 20.95
C SER A 160 12.32 -7.64 20.76
N THR A 161 11.71 -7.41 19.60
CA THR A 161 10.85 -6.25 19.36
C THR A 161 9.64 -6.29 20.30
N ALA A 162 9.26 -5.15 20.89
CA ALA A 162 8.08 -5.06 21.77
C ALA A 162 6.76 -5.10 20.98
N SER A 163 6.79 -4.55 19.76
CA SER A 163 5.73 -4.60 18.76
C SER A 163 6.36 -4.64 17.37
N PRO A 164 5.65 -5.11 16.33
CA PRO A 164 6.15 -5.06 14.96
C PRO A 164 6.46 -3.63 14.53
N VAL A 165 7.57 -3.43 13.83
CA VAL A 165 7.89 -2.17 13.15
C VAL A 165 7.21 -2.19 11.78
N THR A 166 6.38 -1.21 11.48
CA THR A 166 5.48 -1.24 10.32
C THR A 166 5.73 -0.10 9.33
N TRP A 167 5.87 -0.46 8.06
CA TRP A 167 5.77 0.44 6.92
C TRP A 167 4.46 0.18 6.20
N SER A 168 3.92 1.21 5.56
CA SER A 168 2.76 1.11 4.69
C SER A 168 3.11 1.65 3.31
N VAL A 169 2.72 0.92 2.26
CA VAL A 169 2.86 1.35 0.86
C VAL A 169 1.49 1.34 0.20
N GLY A 170 1.19 2.36 -0.59
CA GLY A 170 -0.05 2.44 -1.35
C GLY A 170 0.11 3.20 -2.65
N TYR A 171 -0.69 2.84 -3.64
CA TYR A 171 -0.76 3.52 -4.94
C TYR A 171 -2.17 4.03 -5.13
N VAL A 172 -2.34 5.35 -5.04
CA VAL A 172 -3.65 6.00 -4.97
C VAL A 172 -3.96 6.67 -6.30
N ARG A 173 -5.15 6.41 -6.85
CA ARG A 173 -5.71 7.11 -8.02
C ARG A 173 -6.93 7.92 -7.59
N ASN A 174 -6.98 9.20 -7.97
CA ASN A 174 -8.11 10.07 -7.62
C ASN A 174 -8.99 10.34 -8.85
N THR A 175 -10.15 9.71 -8.83
CA THR A 175 -10.77 8.99 -9.95
C THR A 175 -10.01 7.70 -10.28
N SER A 176 -10.57 6.55 -9.90
CA SER A 176 -9.97 5.25 -10.17
C SER A 176 -10.52 4.61 -11.45
N ILE A 177 -11.79 4.87 -11.79
CA ILE A 177 -12.47 4.27 -12.94
C ILE A 177 -13.25 5.34 -13.72
N THR A 178 -13.08 5.36 -15.04
CA THR A 178 -13.99 6.04 -15.97
C THR A 178 -14.95 5.01 -16.54
N TYR A 179 -16.24 5.13 -16.23
CA TYR A 179 -17.27 4.18 -16.63
C TYR A 179 -18.26 4.81 -17.61
N THR A 180 -18.45 4.21 -18.78
CA THR A 180 -19.49 4.61 -19.73
C THR A 180 -20.74 3.77 -19.53
N THR A 181 -21.84 4.41 -19.16
CA THR A 181 -23.15 3.77 -19.02
C THR A 181 -23.67 3.25 -20.37
N PRO A 182 -24.65 2.32 -20.39
CA PRO A 182 -25.28 1.87 -21.64
C PRO A 182 -25.90 3.01 -22.48
N GLY A 183 -26.29 4.11 -21.84
CA GLY A 183 -26.81 5.31 -22.51
C GLY A 183 -25.73 6.25 -23.07
N GLY A 184 -24.44 5.88 -23.00
CA GLY A 184 -23.32 6.67 -23.49
C GLY A 184 -22.82 7.75 -22.53
N ALA A 185 -23.46 7.95 -21.37
CA ALA A 185 -22.99 8.89 -20.37
C ALA A 185 -21.72 8.38 -19.68
N VAL A 186 -20.69 9.21 -19.63
CA VAL A 186 -19.42 8.92 -18.96
C VAL A 186 -19.50 9.36 -17.50
N GLN A 187 -19.10 8.47 -16.59
CA GLN A 187 -19.09 8.67 -15.16
C GLN A 187 -17.66 8.52 -14.64
N GLN A 188 -17.15 9.55 -13.98
CA GLN A 188 -15.88 9.49 -13.26
C GLN A 188 -16.15 8.95 -11.86
N ARG A 189 -15.55 7.81 -11.53
CA ARG A 189 -15.82 7.10 -10.28
C ARG A 189 -14.59 7.17 -9.38
N LYS A 190 -14.82 7.49 -8.11
CA LYS A 190 -13.75 7.61 -7.11
C LYS A 190 -13.73 6.37 -6.21
N PRO A 191 -12.56 6.03 -5.63
CA PRO A 191 -12.47 4.97 -4.64
C PRO A 191 -13.46 5.15 -3.50
N TYR A 192 -14.08 4.06 -3.06
CA TYR A 192 -15.16 4.10 -2.08
C TYR A 192 -14.74 4.64 -0.70
N TYR A 193 -13.48 4.47 -0.30
CA TYR A 193 -12.97 4.98 0.97
C TYR A 193 -13.13 6.50 1.10
N MET A 194 -13.16 7.24 -0.02
CA MET A 194 -13.35 8.68 -0.04
C MET A 194 -14.74 9.11 0.44
N THR A 195 -15.68 8.18 0.61
CA THR A 195 -16.99 8.45 1.26
C THR A 195 -16.84 8.74 2.75
N GLN A 196 -15.75 8.27 3.38
CA GLN A 196 -15.46 8.47 4.80
C GLN A 196 -14.27 9.40 5.03
N TYR A 197 -13.25 9.35 4.17
CA TYR A 197 -12.03 10.14 4.30
C TYR A 197 -12.03 11.34 3.36
N LYS A 198 -11.65 12.52 3.87
CA LYS A 198 -11.65 13.77 3.10
C LYS A 198 -10.37 13.97 2.30
N SER A 199 -9.28 13.38 2.77
CA SER A 199 -7.94 13.49 2.18
C SER A 199 -7.22 12.14 2.20
N VAL A 200 -6.14 12.01 1.43
CA VAL A 200 -5.33 10.78 1.45
C VAL A 200 -4.51 10.72 2.74
N GLU A 201 -4.18 11.88 3.30
CA GLU A 201 -3.52 12.03 4.60
C GLU A 201 -4.36 11.40 5.73
N ASP A 202 -5.68 11.65 5.75
CA ASP A 202 -6.58 11.01 6.72
C ASP A 202 -6.59 9.48 6.56
N VAL A 203 -6.50 8.98 5.31
CA VAL A 203 -6.46 7.54 5.03
C VAL A 203 -5.14 6.94 5.51
N ILE A 204 -4.01 7.61 5.29
CA ILE A 204 -2.69 7.16 5.75
C ILE A 204 -2.64 7.11 7.27
N ASP A 205 -3.15 8.13 7.95
CA ASP A 205 -3.22 8.17 9.42
C ASP A 205 -4.09 7.03 9.96
N ALA A 206 -5.28 6.83 9.39
CA ALA A 206 -6.17 5.75 9.80
C ALA A 206 -5.57 4.36 9.51
N PHE A 207 -4.97 4.16 8.33
CA PHE A 207 -4.38 2.88 7.94
C PHE A 207 -3.15 2.58 8.80
N THR A 208 -2.16 3.46 8.86
CA THR A 208 -0.93 3.21 9.66
C THR A 208 -1.25 2.95 11.15
N GLY A 209 -2.28 3.59 11.72
CA GLY A 209 -2.72 3.36 13.09
C GLY A 209 -3.54 2.07 13.33
N ASP A 210 -4.08 1.44 12.29
CA ASP A 210 -5.00 0.28 12.40
C ASP A 210 -4.28 -1.08 12.25
N TYR A 211 -2.96 -1.11 12.03
CA TYR A 211 -2.21 -2.34 11.75
C TYR A 211 -2.55 -3.52 12.69
N ALA A 212 -2.52 -3.31 14.01
CA ALA A 212 -2.78 -4.39 14.97
C ALA A 212 -4.20 -4.97 14.84
N ALA A 213 -5.19 -4.12 14.59
CA ALA A 213 -6.56 -4.55 14.38
C ALA A 213 -6.74 -5.19 12.99
N ALA A 214 -6.12 -4.63 11.94
CA ALA A 214 -6.11 -5.22 10.59
C ALA A 214 -5.48 -6.62 10.57
N TYR A 215 -4.36 -6.81 11.27
CA TYR A 215 -3.72 -8.11 11.43
C TYR A 215 -4.66 -9.12 12.10
N ASN A 216 -5.30 -8.73 13.21
CA ASN A 216 -6.25 -9.61 13.91
C ASN A 216 -7.46 -9.97 13.05
N ARG A 217 -8.00 -9.02 12.27
CA ARG A 217 -9.09 -9.28 11.32
C ARG A 217 -8.64 -10.24 10.21
N ALA A 218 -7.44 -10.07 9.66
CA ALA A 218 -6.88 -10.97 8.66
C ALA A 218 -6.70 -12.40 9.20
N VAL A 219 -6.13 -12.57 10.39
CA VAL A 219 -5.99 -13.87 11.06
C VAL A 219 -7.35 -14.52 11.31
N THR A 220 -8.34 -13.73 11.77
CA THR A 220 -9.71 -14.21 12.02
C THR A 220 -10.37 -14.69 10.72
N LEU A 221 -10.23 -13.92 9.64
CA LEU A 221 -10.76 -14.29 8.33
C LEU A 221 -10.10 -15.57 7.81
N ASP A 222 -8.78 -15.68 7.91
CA ASP A 222 -8.03 -16.86 7.51
C ASP A 222 -8.46 -18.11 8.26
N GLN A 223 -8.58 -18.01 9.59
CA GLN A 223 -9.08 -19.10 10.42
C GLN A 223 -10.49 -19.51 10.02
N LYS A 224 -11.38 -18.55 9.75
CA LYS A 224 -12.75 -18.83 9.29
C LYS A 224 -12.75 -19.59 7.96
N ILE A 225 -12.00 -19.10 6.97
CA ILE A 225 -11.90 -19.74 5.65
C ILE A 225 -11.34 -21.15 5.77
N MET A 226 -10.25 -21.33 6.53
CA MET A 226 -9.63 -22.65 6.73
C MET A 226 -10.58 -23.61 7.44
N ASN A 227 -11.24 -23.17 8.52
CA ASN A 227 -12.18 -24.00 9.27
C ASN A 227 -13.41 -24.40 8.43
N ASP A 228 -13.92 -23.50 7.59
CA ASP A 228 -15.07 -23.81 6.73
C ASP A 228 -14.67 -24.70 5.56
N ALA A 229 -13.52 -24.46 4.94
CA ALA A 229 -13.03 -25.28 3.84
C ALA A 229 -12.66 -26.71 4.29
N THR A 230 -12.04 -26.85 5.48
CA THR A 230 -11.67 -28.17 6.02
C THR A 230 -12.86 -29.06 6.36
N LYS A 231 -14.06 -28.49 6.63
CA LYS A 231 -15.30 -29.27 6.76
C LYS A 231 -15.69 -29.99 5.48
N ILE A 232 -15.24 -29.50 4.32
CA ILE A 232 -15.47 -30.10 3.01
C ILE A 232 -14.27 -30.93 2.58
N SER A 233 -13.06 -30.35 2.61
CA SER A 233 -11.80 -31.03 2.27
C SER A 233 -10.60 -30.29 2.86
N SER A 234 -9.78 -31.01 3.62
CA SER A 234 -8.50 -30.48 4.12
C SER A 234 -7.46 -30.22 3.03
N GLN A 235 -7.65 -30.74 1.82
CA GLN A 235 -6.72 -30.56 0.70
C GLN A 235 -6.95 -29.25 -0.06
N TYR A 236 -8.15 -28.66 0.06
CA TYR A 236 -8.54 -27.48 -0.70
C TYR A 236 -8.56 -26.19 0.12
N SER A 237 -8.33 -26.26 1.43
CA SER A 237 -8.35 -25.08 2.30
C SER A 237 -7.36 -24.00 1.88
N ASP A 238 -6.15 -24.42 1.48
CA ASP A 238 -5.11 -23.49 1.01
C ASP A 238 -5.49 -22.84 -0.32
N ILE A 239 -6.12 -23.60 -1.22
CA ILE A 239 -6.60 -23.10 -2.52
C ILE A 239 -7.72 -22.08 -2.33
N VAL A 240 -8.68 -22.36 -1.45
CA VAL A 240 -9.78 -21.44 -1.16
C VAL A 240 -9.22 -20.14 -0.56
N SER A 241 -8.31 -20.24 0.40
CA SER A 241 -7.65 -19.09 1.02
C SER A 241 -6.90 -18.22 0.00
N LEU A 242 -6.20 -18.84 -0.96
CA LEU A 242 -5.53 -18.12 -2.06
C LEU A 242 -6.53 -17.48 -3.03
N ALA A 243 -7.55 -18.23 -3.44
CA ALA A 243 -8.56 -17.75 -4.39
C ALA A 243 -9.34 -16.55 -3.82
N THR A 244 -9.67 -16.56 -2.52
CA THR A 244 -10.29 -15.41 -1.85
C THR A 244 -9.44 -14.16 -1.97
N ARG A 245 -8.13 -14.25 -1.72
CA ARG A 245 -7.23 -13.09 -1.84
C ARG A 245 -7.14 -12.58 -3.28
N GLN A 246 -7.06 -13.47 -4.26
CA GLN A 246 -7.03 -13.08 -5.67
C GLN A 246 -8.33 -12.39 -6.09
N ALA A 247 -9.48 -12.94 -5.69
CA ALA A 247 -10.77 -12.36 -6.00
C ALA A 247 -10.96 -10.99 -5.35
N MET A 248 -10.67 -10.88 -4.04
CA MET A 248 -10.88 -9.64 -3.29
C MET A 248 -9.85 -8.56 -3.63
N GLY A 249 -8.59 -8.94 -3.84
CA GLY A 249 -7.50 -8.01 -4.16
C GLY A 249 -7.58 -7.38 -5.56
N THR A 250 -8.48 -7.86 -6.41
CA THR A 250 -8.70 -7.32 -7.76
C THR A 250 -9.96 -6.44 -7.87
N LEU A 251 -10.72 -6.30 -6.76
CA LEU A 251 -11.91 -5.45 -6.72
C LEU A 251 -11.54 -3.98 -6.55
N ASP A 252 -12.09 -3.14 -7.42
CA ASP A 252 -12.13 -1.68 -7.25
C ASP A 252 -13.56 -1.29 -6.87
N ILE A 253 -13.78 -1.05 -5.58
CA ILE A 253 -15.06 -0.58 -5.05
C ILE A 253 -15.08 0.94 -5.19
N THR A 254 -16.06 1.46 -5.92
CA THR A 254 -16.15 2.88 -6.26
C THR A 254 -17.50 3.48 -5.87
N ALA A 255 -17.51 4.79 -5.68
CA ALA A 255 -18.70 5.61 -5.58
C ALA A 255 -18.76 6.64 -6.73
N GLY A 256 -19.98 6.97 -7.14
CA GLY A 256 -20.24 8.00 -8.15
C GLY A 256 -20.16 9.40 -7.53
N THR A 257 -20.16 10.42 -8.39
CA THR A 257 -20.28 11.82 -7.97
C THR A 257 -21.51 12.49 -8.55
N ASP A 258 -22.03 13.49 -7.85
CA ASP A 258 -23.02 14.41 -8.38
C ASP A 258 -22.41 15.40 -9.39
N SER A 259 -23.23 16.33 -9.90
CA SER A 259 -22.80 17.36 -10.85
C SER A 259 -21.75 18.33 -10.29
N ASP A 260 -21.68 18.46 -8.97
CA ASP A 260 -20.76 19.35 -8.26
C ASP A 260 -19.46 18.62 -7.87
N GLY A 261 -19.36 17.32 -8.16
CA GLY A 261 -18.19 16.48 -7.88
C GLY A 261 -18.18 15.87 -6.47
N ASN A 262 -19.27 16.02 -5.70
CA ASN A 262 -19.42 15.41 -4.38
C ASN A 262 -19.73 13.92 -4.53
N LEU A 263 -19.17 13.09 -3.66
CA LEU A 263 -19.43 11.65 -3.65
C LEU A 263 -20.87 11.35 -3.25
N ILE A 264 -21.46 10.37 -3.94
CA ILE A 264 -22.77 9.80 -3.63
C ILE A 264 -22.52 8.41 -3.03
N PRO A 265 -22.52 8.24 -1.69
CA PRO A 265 -22.16 6.96 -1.07
C PRO A 265 -23.05 5.80 -1.48
N GLY A 266 -24.30 6.06 -1.88
CA GLY A 266 -25.23 5.04 -2.36
C GLY A 266 -25.03 4.59 -3.81
N ASP A 267 -24.30 5.33 -4.64
CA ASP A 267 -24.05 4.96 -6.05
C ASP A 267 -22.79 4.09 -6.17
N VAL A 268 -22.87 2.90 -5.58
CA VAL A 268 -21.76 1.94 -5.50
C VAL A 268 -21.67 1.10 -6.77
N LYS A 269 -20.45 0.97 -7.29
CA LYS A 269 -20.12 0.01 -8.35
C LYS A 269 -18.80 -0.67 -8.03
N VAL A 270 -18.74 -1.98 -8.26
CA VAL A 270 -17.52 -2.77 -8.11
C VAL A 270 -17.01 -3.17 -9.48
N PHE A 271 -15.73 -2.94 -9.74
CA PHE A 271 -15.06 -3.30 -10.97
C PHE A 271 -13.98 -4.32 -10.68
N MET A 272 -13.69 -5.18 -11.66
CA MET A 272 -12.55 -6.06 -11.64
C MET A 272 -11.85 -5.99 -13.00
N LYS A 273 -10.55 -5.75 -13.01
CA LYS A 273 -9.75 -5.83 -14.24
C LYS A 273 -9.62 -7.30 -14.62
N ASN A 274 -10.07 -7.65 -15.83
CA ASN A 274 -9.84 -9.00 -16.34
C ASN A 274 -8.36 -9.14 -16.74
N LEU A 275 -7.68 -10.09 -16.11
CA LEU A 275 -6.29 -10.44 -16.38
C LEU A 275 -6.17 -11.63 -17.35
N GLY A 276 -7.29 -12.15 -17.86
CA GLY A 276 -7.34 -13.14 -18.92
C GLY A 276 -7.06 -12.53 -20.30
N THR A 277 -6.99 -13.38 -21.33
CA THR A 277 -6.74 -12.96 -22.72
C THR A 277 -7.87 -12.12 -23.34
N ASP A 278 -9.00 -12.01 -22.66
CA ASP A 278 -10.20 -11.35 -23.16
C ASP A 278 -10.33 -9.98 -22.45
N GLN A 279 -10.21 -8.87 -23.19
CA GLN A 279 -10.04 -7.50 -22.69
C GLN A 279 -11.30 -6.85 -22.06
N PHE A 280 -12.14 -7.59 -21.34
CA PHE A 280 -13.39 -7.07 -20.76
C PHE A 280 -13.25 -6.70 -19.28
N VAL A 281 -13.68 -5.51 -18.88
CA VAL A 281 -13.86 -5.17 -17.45
C VAL A 281 -15.22 -5.71 -16.99
N LEU A 282 -15.24 -6.53 -15.95
CA LEU A 282 -16.49 -7.00 -15.32
C LEU A 282 -16.96 -5.95 -14.32
N SER A 283 -18.22 -5.53 -14.44
CA SER A 283 -18.87 -4.62 -13.49
C SER A 283 -20.00 -5.35 -12.78
N PHE A 284 -19.96 -5.34 -11.45
CA PHE A 284 -21.03 -5.86 -10.62
C PHE A 284 -21.79 -4.68 -9.99
N THR A 285 -23.12 -4.70 -10.13
CA THR A 285 -24.02 -3.78 -9.42
C THR A 285 -24.59 -4.49 -8.20
N SER A 286 -24.77 -3.75 -7.10
CA SER A 286 -25.22 -4.22 -5.78
C SER A 286 -26.64 -4.86 -5.74
N GLY A 287 -27.21 -5.27 -6.86
CA GLY A 287 -28.51 -5.94 -6.93
C GLY A 287 -28.46 -7.40 -7.39
N ALA A 288 -27.29 -7.98 -7.65
CA ALA A 288 -27.15 -9.28 -8.31
C ALA A 288 -26.48 -10.38 -7.48
N LEU A 289 -26.22 -10.17 -6.19
CA LEU A 289 -25.65 -11.19 -5.30
C LEU A 289 -26.46 -11.28 -4.00
N LEU A 290 -27.57 -12.01 -4.08
CA LEU A 290 -28.16 -12.78 -2.98
C LEU A 290 -28.22 -14.23 -3.42
#